data_AF-A0A970LGH3-F1
#
_entry.id   AF-A0A970LGH3-F1
#
_cell.length_a   1.000
_cell.length_b   1.000
_cell.length_c   1.000
_cell.angle_alpha   90.00
_cell.angle_beta   90.00
_cell.angle_gamma   90.00
#
_symmetry.space_group_name_H-M   'P 1'
#
loop_
_entity.id
_entity.type
_entity.pdbx_description
1 polymer ?
#
loop_
_entity_poly.entity_id
_entity_poly.type
_entity_poly.pdbx_seq_one_letter_code
_entity_poly.pdbx_strand_id
1 'polypeptide(L)' 'MICTSEQYFLEKCMVTAEDAKASFSSMSNLDLDQQTKQAYKGMMEDMGKHIEFLNNRLNYLIENG' A
#
# COMPACT_ATOMS: atom_id res chain seq x y z
N MET A 1 19.60 2.46 -17.49
CA MET A 1 18.31 2.55 -18.20
C MET A 1 17.23 2.62 -17.13
N ILE A 2 16.60 3.77 -16.90
CA ILE A 2 15.47 3.86 -15.99
C ILE A 2 14.28 3.27 -16.74
N CYS A 3 13.75 2.13 -16.30
CA CYS A 3 12.56 1.55 -16.91
C CYS A 3 11.38 2.48 -16.59
N THR A 4 10.88 3.22 -17.58
CA THR A 4 9.74 4.14 -17.44
C THR A 4 8.41 3.44 -17.77
N SER A 5 8.31 2.13 -17.52
CA SER A 5 7.08 1.39 -17.77
C SER A 5 6.10 1.59 -16.61
N GLU A 6 4.80 1.53 -16.92
CA GLU A 6 3.76 1.55 -15.89
C GLU A 6 3.98 0.43 -14.86
N GLN A 7 4.37 -0.77 -15.32
CA GLN A 7 4.73 -1.90 -14.46
C GLN A 7 5.79 -1.54 -13.42
N TYR A 8 6.89 -0.91 -13.82
CA TYR A 8 7.95 -0.52 -12.88
C TYR A 8 7.43 0.42 -11.78
N PHE A 9 6.58 1.37 -12.15
CA PHE A 9 5.98 2.29 -11.18
C PHE A 9 4.95 1.60 -10.29
N LEU A 10 4.16 0.65 -10.82
CA LEU A 10 3.21 -0.14 -10.03
C LEU A 10 3.93 -0.96 -8.96
N GLU A 11 4.99 -1.68 -9.33
CA GLU A 11 5.80 -2.47 -8.40
C GLU A 11 6.40 -1.58 -7.30
N LYS A 12 6.94 -0.41 -7.66
CA LYS A 12 7.47 0.57 -6.70
C LYS A 12 6.39 1.12 -5.76
N CYS A 13 5.21 1.44 -6.30
CA CYS A 13 4.08 1.90 -5.51
C CYS A 13 3.61 0.82 -4.53
N MET A 14 3.53 -0.44 -4.97
CA MET A 14 3.14 -1.55 -4.11
C MET A 14 4.09 -1.73 -2.94
N VAL A 15 5.41 -1.74 -3.18
CA VAL A 15 6.42 -1.83 -2.10
C VAL A 15 6.26 -0.70 -1.09
N THR A 16 6.08 0.52 -1.58
CA THR A 16 5.92 1.70 -0.72
C THR A 16 4.61 1.64 0.08
N ALA A 17 3.53 1.15 -0.53
CA ALA A 17 2.23 0.99 0.11
C ALA A 17 2.26 -0.11 1.19
N GLU A 18 2.91 -1.24 0.94
CA GLU A 18 3.07 -2.31 1.94
C GLU A 18 3.90 -1.84 3.14
N ASP A 19 4.98 -1.09 2.91
CA ASP A 19 5.80 -0.52 3.99
C ASP A 19 5.01 0.49 4.84
N ALA A 20 4.23 1.38 4.19
CA ALA A 20 3.36 2.32 4.87
C ALA A 20 2.27 1.60 5.69
N LYS A 21 1.64 0.57 5.12
CA LYS A 21 0.64 -0.26 5.81
C LYS A 21 1.22 -0.95 7.04
N ALA A 22 2.42 -1.53 6.93
CA ALA A 22 3.13 -2.15 8.05
C ALA A 22 3.48 -1.12 9.15
N SER A 23 3.89 0.08 8.75
CA SER A 23 4.14 1.19 9.67
C SER A 23 2.89 1.62 10.43
N PHE A 24 1.75 1.80 9.73
CA PHE A 24 0.48 2.15 10.39
C PHE A 24 -0.02 1.05 11.32
N SER A 25 0.09 -0.22 10.92
CA SER A 25 -0.20 -1.37 11.80
C SER A 25 0.62 -1.30 13.08
N SER A 26 1.94 -1.08 12.96
CA SER A 26 2.85 -0.94 14.11
C SER A 26 2.49 0.25 15.00
N MET A 27 2.19 1.41 14.40
CA MET A 27 1.76 2.61 15.13
C MET A 27 0.45 2.40 15.90
N SER A 28 -0.50 1.63 15.33
CA SER A 28 -1.77 1.32 16.00
C SER A 28 -1.62 0.48 17.27
N ASN A 29 -0.48 -0.20 17.43
CA ASN A 29 -0.15 -1.04 18.59
C ASN A 29 0.66 -0.31 19.67
N LEU A 30 1.07 0.94 19.43
CA LEU A 30 1.79 1.76 20.41
C LEU A 30 0.85 2.21 21.55
N ASP A 31 1.42 2.69 22.66
CA ASP A 31 0.65 3.25 23.75
C ASP A 31 0.19 4.68 23.44
N LEU A 32 -0.88 4.75 22.64
CA LEU A 32 -1.54 5.99 22.18
C LEU A 32 -3.01 6.00 22.64
N ASP A 33 -3.61 7.19 22.60
CA ASP A 33 -5.04 7.35 22.84
C ASP A 33 -5.87 6.57 21.80
N GLN A 34 -7.12 6.25 22.16
CA GLN A 34 -7.98 5.40 21.34
C GLN A 34 -8.31 6.03 19.99
N GLN A 35 -8.46 7.35 19.91
CA GLN A 35 -8.76 8.04 18.66
C GLN A 35 -7.59 7.90 17.69
N THR A 36 -6.37 8.12 18.16
CA THR A 36 -5.16 7.97 17.34
C THR A 36 -4.96 6.53 16.89
N LYS A 37 -5.19 5.54 17.76
CA LYS A 37 -5.14 4.11 17.39
C LYS A 37 -6.14 3.77 16.28
N GLN A 38 -7.37 4.26 16.39
CA GLN A 38 -8.39 4.05 15.37
C GLN A 38 -8.03 4.72 14.04
N ALA A 39 -7.44 5.92 14.08
CA ALA A 39 -6.95 6.59 12.87
C ALA A 39 -5.89 5.76 12.14
N TYR A 40 -4.89 5.21 12.85
CA TYR A 40 -3.88 4.34 12.24
C TYR A 40 -4.48 3.05 11.66
N LYS A 41 -5.47 2.45 12.33
CA LYS A 41 -6.20 1.30 11.78
C LYS A 41 -6.94 1.65 10.49
N GLY A 42 -7.61 2.79 10.44
CA GLY A 42 -8.26 3.29 9.23
C GLY A 42 -7.26 3.50 8.09
N MET A 43 -6.12 4.13 8.36
CA MET A 43 -5.06 4.32 7.36
C MET A 43 -4.48 2.99 6.85
N MET A 44 -4.32 2.00 7.73
CA MET A 44 -3.89 0.64 7.37
C MET A 44 -4.90 -0.03 6.43
N GLU A 45 -6.20 0.08 6.72
CA GLU A 45 -7.28 -0.47 5.89
C GLU A 45 -7.33 0.20 4.51
N ASP A 46 -7.21 1.53 4.46
CA ASP A 46 -7.19 2.28 3.21
C ASP A 46 -5.97 1.91 2.35
N MET A 47 -4.80 1.74 2.97
CA MET A 47 -3.60 1.28 2.25
C MET A 47 -3.80 -0.13 1.67
N GLY A 48 -4.55 -1.00 2.36
CA GLY A 48 -4.97 -2.29 1.81
C GLY A 48 -5.74 -2.17 0.50
N LYS A 49 -6.70 -1.24 0.42
CA LYS A 49 -7.47 -0.96 -0.81
C LYS A 49 -6.58 -0.42 -1.94
N HIS A 50 -5.59 0.41 -1.60
CA HIS A 50 -4.62 0.92 -2.58
C HIS A 50 -3.78 -0.23 -3.16
N ILE A 51 -3.28 -1.12 -2.31
CA ILE A 51 -2.51 -2.31 -2.72
C ILE A 51 -3.34 -3.23 -3.62
N GLU A 52 -4.61 -3.46 -3.29
CA GLU A 52 -5.50 -4.27 -4.12
C GLU A 52 -5.66 -3.68 -5.52
N PHE A 53 -5.93 -2.38 -5.63
CA PHE A 53 -6.01 -1.70 -6.93
C PHE A 53 -4.71 -1.84 -7.74
N LEU A 54 -3.57 -1.58 -7.10
CA LEU A 54 -2.26 -1.66 -7.76
C LEU A 54 -1.96 -3.07 -8.27
N ASN A 55 -2.27 -4.10 -7.47
CA ASN A 55 -2.15 -5.50 -7.86
C ASN A 55 -3.05 -5.84 -9.05
N ASN A 56 -4.32 -5.43 -9.02
CA ASN A 56 -5.26 -5.67 -10.11
C ASN A 56 -4.76 -5.02 -11.41
N ARG A 57 -4.19 -3.81 -11.34
CA ARG A 57 -3.62 -3.14 -12.50
C ARG A 57 -2.36 -3.84 -13.02
N LEU A 58 -1.49 -4.31 -12.13
CA LEU A 58 -0.30 -5.06 -12.51
C LEU A 58 -0.68 -6.37 -13.21
N ASN A 59 -1.64 -7.12 -12.66
CA ASN A 59 -2.15 -8.35 -13.27
C ASN A 59 -2.74 -8.09 -14.65
N TYR A 60 -3.53 -7.02 -14.81
CA TYR A 60 -4.06 -6.62 -16.12
C TYR A 60 -2.94 -6.39 -17.16
N LEU A 61 -1.85 -5.72 -16.78
CA LEU A 61 -0.72 -5.49 -17.69
C LEU A 61 0.04 -6.78 -18.03
N ILE A 62 0.12 -7.74 -17.09
CA ILE A 62 0.75 -9.04 -17.34
C ILE A 62 -0.09 -9.88 -18.31
N GLU A 63 -1.42 -9.83 -18.18
CA GLU A 63 -2.34 -10.63 -18.99
C GLU A 63 -2.59 -10.03 -20.40
N ASN A 64 -2.42 -8.72 -20.57
CA ASN A 64 -2.77 -8.00 -21.80
C ASN A 64 -1.58 -7.23 -22.42
N GLY A 65 -0.36 -7.47 -21.92
CA GLY A 65 0.88 -6.80 -22.35
C GLY A 65 1.75 -7.64 -23.28
#